data_AF-A0A4U0MY26-F1
#
_entry.id   AF-A0A4U0MY26-F1
#
_cell.length_a   1.000
_cell.length_b   1.000
_cell.length_c   1.000
_cell.angle_alpha   90.00
_cell.angle_beta   90.00
_cell.angle_gamma   90.00
#
_symmetry.space_group_name_H-M   'P 1'
#
loop_
_entity.id
_entity.type
_entity.pdbx_description
1 polymer ?
#
loop_
_entity_poly.entity_id
_entity_poly.type
_entity_poly.pdbx_seq_one_letter_code
_entity_poly.pdbx_strand_id
1 'polypeptide(L)'
;MSNSGNFTAPGDRDYPVEERDLAEEQNEHLTKSLRALRNNPSAPPALQDLARKMLGGRLELKDVLDDPSGYRALTDGISGMRDSWRSMAPQDRQAVRATVEEKAEEAEAEGAGATYRPREA
;
A
#
# COMPACT_ATOMS: atom_id res chain seq x y z
N MET A 1 -17.20 -7.52 36.23
CA MET A 1 -17.98 -7.91 35.03
C MET A 1 -17.28 -7.30 33.83
N SER A 2 -16.89 -8.15 32.89
CA SER A 2 -15.95 -7.85 31.80
C SER A 2 -16.50 -6.82 30.82
N ASN A 3 -15.76 -5.74 30.60
CA ASN A 3 -16.05 -4.76 29.55
C ASN A 3 -15.45 -5.27 28.23
N SER A 4 -16.21 -6.08 27.50
CA SER A 4 -15.86 -6.57 26.17
C SER A 4 -15.82 -5.38 25.20
N GLY A 5 -14.60 -4.92 24.89
CA GLY A 5 -14.37 -3.90 23.88
C GLY A 5 -14.94 -4.33 22.54
N ASN A 6 -15.86 -3.53 22.01
CA ASN A 6 -16.36 -3.62 20.65
C ASN A 6 -15.18 -3.53 19.67
N PHE A 7 -14.66 -4.67 19.26
CA PHE A 7 -13.77 -4.77 18.12
C PHE A 7 -14.66 -4.86 16.87
N THR A 8 -15.17 -3.71 16.42
CA THR A 8 -15.88 -3.60 15.15
C THR A 8 -14.91 -3.99 14.04
N ALA A 9 -15.19 -5.07 13.31
CA ALA A 9 -14.44 -5.42 12.12
C ALA A 9 -14.52 -4.24 11.14
N PRO A 10 -13.45 -3.92 10.40
CA PRO A 10 -13.48 -2.79 9.46
C PRO A 10 -14.68 -2.84 8.49
N GLY A 11 -15.15 -4.02 8.09
CA GLY A 11 -16.33 -4.18 7.23
C GLY A 11 -17.67 -3.78 7.87
N ASP A 12 -17.76 -3.61 9.20
CA ASP A 12 -18.96 -3.12 9.89
C ASP A 12 -18.93 -1.59 10.11
N ARG A 13 -17.84 -0.93 9.70
CA ARG A 13 -17.74 0.53 9.75
C ARG A 13 -18.21 1.07 8.40
N ASP A 14 -19.28 1.87 8.43
CA ASP A 14 -19.57 2.81 7.35
C ASP A 14 -18.40 3.79 7.24
N TYR A 15 -17.36 3.39 6.52
CA TYR A 15 -16.35 4.31 6.05
C TYR A 15 -17.02 5.14 4.96
N PRO A 16 -17.09 6.47 5.08
CA PRO A 16 -17.49 7.30 3.96
C PRO A 16 -16.37 7.25 2.92
N VAL A 17 -16.33 6.16 2.16
CA VAL A 17 -15.56 6.06 0.93
C VAL A 17 -16.35 6.88 -0.06
N GLU A 18 -15.99 8.16 -0.20
CA GLU A 18 -16.50 8.92 -1.32
C GLU A 18 -16.06 8.17 -2.59
N GLU A 19 -17.02 7.69 -3.39
CA GLU A 19 -16.79 7.19 -4.73
C GLU A 19 -16.30 8.35 -5.60
N ARG A 20 -15.02 8.68 -5.42
CA ARG A 20 -14.31 9.68 -6.20
C ARG A 20 -13.37 8.94 -7.10
N ASP A 21 -13.50 9.18 -8.39
CA ASP A 21 -12.50 8.75 -9.34
C ASP A 21 -11.14 9.26 -8.87
N LEU A 22 -10.21 8.33 -8.71
CA LEU A 22 -8.82 8.66 -8.46
C LEU A 22 -8.34 9.56 -9.60
N ALA A 23 -7.66 10.65 -9.26
CA ALA A 23 -6.98 11.44 -10.28
C ALA A 23 -6.00 10.54 -11.07
N GLU A 24 -5.72 10.87 -12.32
CA GLU A 24 -4.85 10.06 -13.20
C GLU A 24 -3.51 9.74 -12.53
N GLU A 25 -2.90 10.72 -11.89
CA GLU A 25 -1.66 10.59 -11.10
C GLU A 25 -1.80 9.59 -9.93
N GLN A 26 -2.94 9.57 -9.26
CA GLN A 26 -3.20 8.64 -8.14
C GLN A 26 -3.36 7.20 -8.66
N ASN A 27 -3.98 7.02 -9.82
CA ASN A 27 -4.08 5.73 -10.49
C ASN A 27 -2.72 5.21 -10.95
N GLU A 28 -1.88 6.07 -11.52
CA GLU A 28 -0.52 5.74 -11.92
C GLU A 28 0.34 5.35 -10.71
N HIS A 29 0.27 6.12 -9.63
CA HIS A 29 0.97 5.83 -8.39
C HIS A 29 0.51 4.51 -7.75
N LEU A 30 -0.79 4.26 -7.71
CA LEU A 30 -1.36 3.00 -7.23
C LEU A 30 -0.87 1.82 -8.08
N THR A 31 -0.92 1.96 -9.41
CA THR A 31 -0.47 0.93 -10.36
C THR A 31 1.02 0.63 -10.20
N LYS A 32 1.86 1.67 -10.03
CA LYS A 32 3.30 1.53 -9.79
C LYS A 32 3.58 0.82 -8.46
N SER A 33 2.86 1.20 -7.42
CA SER A 33 2.96 0.58 -6.08
C SER A 33 2.57 -0.89 -6.10
N LEU A 34 1.48 -1.24 -6.78
CA LEU A 34 1.05 -2.64 -6.93
C LEU A 34 2.04 -3.46 -7.77
N ARG A 35 2.64 -2.88 -8.81
CA ARG A 35 3.70 -3.55 -9.60
C ARG A 35 4.95 -3.80 -8.77
N ALA A 36 5.36 -2.83 -7.96
CA ALA A 36 6.48 -2.98 -7.03
C ALA A 36 6.19 -4.08 -6.01
N LEU A 37 4.98 -4.11 -5.44
CA LEU A 37 4.56 -5.11 -4.47
C LEU A 37 4.52 -6.52 -5.06
N ARG A 38 3.99 -6.68 -6.27
CA ARG A 38 3.96 -7.95 -7.01
C ARG A 38 5.37 -8.50 -7.28
N ASN A 39 6.33 -7.63 -7.57
CA ASN A 39 7.70 -8.02 -7.92
C ASN A 39 8.62 -8.11 -6.68
N ASN A 40 8.14 -7.78 -5.48
CA ASN A 40 8.96 -7.76 -4.28
C ASN A 40 9.15 -9.18 -3.72
N PRO A 41 10.38 -9.76 -3.76
CA PRO A 41 10.62 -11.12 -3.30
C PRO A 41 10.43 -11.29 -1.78
N SER A 42 10.50 -10.18 -1.02
CA SER A 42 10.31 -10.17 0.43
C SER A 42 8.84 -10.00 0.84
N ALA A 43 7.94 -9.72 -0.12
CA ALA A 43 6.52 -9.65 0.16
C ALA A 43 5.92 -11.07 0.28
N PRO A 44 5.00 -11.33 1.22
CA PRO A 44 4.35 -12.63 1.34
C PRO A 44 3.60 -13.03 0.06
N PRO A 45 3.57 -14.33 -0.32
CA PRO A 45 2.94 -14.79 -1.56
C PRO A 45 1.48 -14.36 -1.70
N ALA A 46 0.72 -14.40 -0.60
CA ALA A 46 -0.68 -13.95 -0.58
C ALA A 46 -0.82 -12.47 -0.95
N LEU A 47 0.12 -11.62 -0.54
CA LEU A 47 0.14 -10.19 -0.83
C LEU A 47 0.57 -9.92 -2.29
N GLN A 48 1.53 -10.69 -2.81
CA GLN A 48 1.91 -10.63 -4.23
C GLN A 48 0.76 -11.04 -5.16
N ASP A 49 0.02 -12.08 -4.80
CA ASP A 49 -1.14 -12.54 -5.56
C ASP A 49 -2.31 -11.56 -5.50
N LEU A 50 -2.51 -10.91 -4.35
CA LEU A 50 -3.50 -9.84 -4.21
C LEU A 50 -3.14 -8.66 -5.14
N ALA A 51 -1.88 -8.22 -5.12
CA ALA A 51 -1.40 -7.18 -6.03
C ALA A 51 -1.55 -7.57 -7.51
N ARG A 52 -1.31 -8.84 -7.86
CA ARG A 52 -1.51 -9.35 -9.23
C ARG A 52 -2.98 -9.33 -9.65
N LYS A 53 -3.90 -9.70 -8.75
CA LYS A 53 -5.34 -9.67 -9.03
C LYS A 53 -5.88 -8.25 -9.18
N MET A 54 -5.40 -7.32 -8.34
CA MET A 54 -5.73 -5.90 -8.41
C MET A 54 -5.22 -5.26 -9.70
N LEU A 55 -3.97 -5.50 -10.09
CA LEU A 55 -3.42 -5.03 -11.37
C LEU A 55 -4.14 -5.59 -12.59
N GLY A 56 -4.72 -6.78 -12.45
CA GLY A 56 -5.49 -7.44 -13.51
C GLY A 56 -6.94 -6.98 -13.60
N GLY A 57 -7.40 -6.06 -12.74
CA GLY A 57 -8.80 -5.63 -12.66
C GLY A 57 -9.76 -6.74 -12.24
N ARG A 58 -9.25 -7.85 -11.69
CA ARG A 58 -10.06 -9.01 -11.26
C ARG A 58 -10.53 -8.89 -9.82
N LEU A 59 -10.05 -7.88 -9.11
CA LEU A 59 -10.26 -7.70 -7.68
C LEU A 59 -10.09 -6.22 -7.36
N GLU A 60 -11.14 -5.58 -6.87
CA GLU A 60 -11.05 -4.19 -6.43
C GLU A 60 -10.51 -4.11 -5.00
N LEU A 61 -9.87 -3.00 -4.65
CA LEU A 61 -9.37 -2.79 -3.29
C LEU A 61 -10.53 -2.85 -2.27
N LYS A 62 -11.71 -2.33 -2.64
CA LYS A 62 -12.90 -2.38 -1.78
C LYS A 62 -13.28 -3.83 -1.47
N ASP A 63 -13.29 -4.71 -2.48
CA ASP A 63 -13.68 -6.11 -2.30
C ASP A 63 -12.68 -6.86 -1.40
N VAL A 64 -11.40 -6.48 -1.45
CA VAL A 64 -10.38 -7.01 -0.54
C VAL A 64 -10.62 -6.56 0.90
N LEU A 65 -11.02 -5.30 1.09
CA LEU A 65 -11.25 -4.74 2.41
C LEU A 65 -12.57 -5.23 3.03
N ASP A 66 -13.56 -5.53 2.19
CA ASP A 66 -14.85 -6.07 2.59
C ASP A 66 -14.80 -7.57 2.94
N ASP A 67 -13.92 -8.35 2.28
CA ASP A 67 -13.71 -9.77 2.61
C ASP A 67 -12.79 -9.91 3.85
N PRO A 68 -13.24 -10.57 4.94
CA PRO A 68 -12.41 -10.82 6.13
C PRO A 68 -11.09 -11.54 5.82
N SER A 69 -11.07 -12.40 4.81
CA SER A 69 -9.90 -13.16 4.36
C SER A 69 -8.93 -12.27 3.58
N GLY A 70 -9.47 -11.41 2.70
CA GLY A 70 -8.70 -10.42 1.94
C GLY A 70 -8.05 -9.38 2.86
N TYR A 71 -8.85 -8.86 3.80
CA TYR A 71 -8.39 -7.91 4.81
C TYR A 71 -7.25 -8.47 5.68
N ARG A 72 -7.39 -9.72 6.15
CA ARG A 72 -6.32 -10.38 6.91
C ARG A 72 -5.07 -10.59 6.07
N ALA A 73 -5.19 -11.08 4.84
CA ALA A 73 -4.04 -11.27 3.96
C ALA A 73 -3.27 -9.95 3.70
N LEU A 74 -4.00 -8.86 3.51
CA LEU A 74 -3.42 -7.53 3.35
C LEU A 74 -2.74 -7.05 4.64
N THR A 75 -3.43 -7.15 5.77
CA THR A 75 -2.96 -6.62 7.07
C THR A 75 -1.80 -7.43 7.64
N ASP A 76 -1.86 -8.76 7.57
CA ASP A 76 -0.80 -9.67 7.98
C ASP A 76 0.41 -9.54 7.06
N GLY A 77 0.18 -9.37 5.75
CA GLY A 77 1.23 -9.15 4.77
C GLY A 77 2.03 -7.87 5.04
N ILE A 78 1.33 -6.77 5.31
CA ILE A 78 1.93 -5.49 5.67
C ILE A 78 2.62 -5.57 7.05
N SER A 79 2.00 -6.24 8.02
CA SER A 79 2.57 -6.39 9.36
C SER A 79 3.88 -7.17 9.33
N GLY A 80 3.92 -8.29 8.59
CA GLY A 80 5.15 -9.07 8.40
C GLY A 80 6.25 -8.28 7.70
N MET A 81 5.91 -7.45 6.70
CA MET A 81 6.89 -6.56 6.05
C MET A 81 7.42 -5.49 7.01
N ARG A 82 6.57 -4.92 7.85
CA ARG A 82 6.95 -3.95 8.88
C ARG A 82 7.84 -4.59 9.96
N ASP A 83 7.60 -5.83 10.32
CA ASP A 83 8.41 -6.53 11.32
C ASP A 83 9.75 -6.98 10.72
N SER A 84 9.78 -7.40 9.45
CA SER A 84 11.01 -7.59 8.68
C SER A 84 11.85 -6.31 8.66
N TRP A 85 11.23 -5.17 8.34
CA TRP A 85 11.88 -3.86 8.41
C TRP A 85 12.44 -3.54 9.81
N ARG A 86 11.70 -3.85 10.87
CA ARG A 86 12.14 -3.67 12.27
C ARG A 86 13.20 -4.66 12.73
N SER A 87 13.40 -5.77 12.02
CA SER A 87 14.44 -6.74 12.30
C SER A 87 15.76 -6.46 11.55
N MET A 88 15.72 -5.72 10.43
CA MET A 88 16.92 -5.32 9.68
C MET A 88 17.87 -4.46 10.52
N ALA A 89 19.17 -4.56 10.29
CA ALA A 89 20.15 -3.71 10.95
C ALA A 89 19.94 -2.23 10.55
N PRO A 90 20.29 -1.26 11.41
CA PRO A 90 20.11 0.17 11.12
C PRO A 90 20.78 0.61 9.80
N GLN A 91 21.95 0.06 9.49
CA GLN A 91 22.70 0.28 8.25
C GLN A 91 21.97 -0.24 7.00
N ASP A 92 21.34 -1.40 7.09
CA ASP A 92 20.57 -1.98 5.97
C ASP A 92 19.29 -1.18 5.73
N ARG A 93 18.65 -0.67 6.80
CA ARG A 93 17.51 0.25 6.66
C ARG A 93 17.89 1.57 6.00
N GLN A 94 19.09 2.08 6.27
CA GLN A 94 19.60 3.28 5.60
C GLN A 94 19.87 3.02 4.12
N ALA A 95 20.43 1.86 3.77
CA ALA A 95 20.60 1.48 2.37
C ALA A 95 19.26 1.34 1.64
N VAL A 96 18.24 0.74 2.28
CA VAL A 96 16.91 0.68 1.66
C VAL A 96 16.27 2.07 1.56
N ARG A 97 16.44 2.96 2.55
CA ARG A 97 15.98 4.35 2.44
C ARG A 97 16.64 5.08 1.27
N ALA A 98 17.97 4.97 1.14
CA ALA A 98 18.72 5.59 0.05
C ALA A 98 18.27 5.07 -1.32
N THR A 99 18.06 3.75 -1.46
CA THR A 99 17.56 3.17 -2.73
C THR A 99 16.10 3.54 -3.04
N VAL A 100 15.27 3.77 -2.02
CA VAL A 100 13.89 4.27 -2.20
C VAL A 100 13.91 5.75 -2.60
N GLU A 101 14.80 6.54 -1.99
CA GLU A 101 15.00 7.97 -2.27
C GLU A 101 15.57 8.17 -3.68
N GLU A 102 16.58 7.41 -4.08
CA GLU A 102 17.14 7.38 -5.45
C GLU A 102 16.06 7.04 -6.48
N LYS A 103 15.22 6.02 -6.20
CA LYS A 103 14.10 5.66 -7.09
C LYS A 103 12.98 6.69 -7.12
N ALA A 104 12.83 7.49 -6.07
CA ALA A 104 11.87 8.58 -6.02
C ALA A 104 12.39 9.77 -6.85
N GLU A 105 13.66 10.13 -6.69
CA GLU A 105 14.33 11.16 -7.50
C GLU A 105 14.38 10.79 -8.99
N GLU A 106 14.64 9.53 -9.32
CA GLU A 106 14.60 9.03 -10.71
C GLU A 106 13.17 9.11 -11.29
N ALA A 107 12.14 8.83 -10.48
CA ALA A 107 10.74 8.97 -10.90
C ALA A 107 10.31 10.43 -11.10
N GLU A 108 10.85 11.36 -10.30
CA GLU A 108 10.65 12.79 -10.46
C GLU A 108 11.38 13.34 -11.69
N ALA A 109 12.61 12.85 -11.95
CA ALA A 109 13.39 13.19 -13.14
C ALA A 109 12.79 12.63 -14.45
N GLU A 110 12.12 11.48 -14.39
CA GLU A 110 11.40 10.88 -15.53
C GLU A 110 10.04 11.56 -15.82
N GLY A 111 9.68 12.62 -15.08
CA GLY A 111 8.53 13.46 -15.38
C GLY A 111 7.18 12.93 -14.87
N ALA A 112 7.17 12.00 -13.90
CA ALA A 112 5.95 11.61 -13.18
C ALA A 112 5.60 12.57 -12.02
N GLY A 113 6.34 13.67 -11.87
CA GLY A 113 6.17 14.67 -10.81
C GLY A 113 6.24 16.10 -11.35
N ALA A 114 5.35 16.48 -12.27
CA ALA A 114 5.25 17.87 -12.70
C ALA A 114 4.24 18.64 -11.85
N THR A 115 4.78 19.44 -10.93
CA THR A 115 4.24 20.67 -10.32
C THR A 115 3.56 20.61 -8.94
N TYR A 116 4.35 20.35 -7.89
CA TYR A 116 4.08 21.01 -6.60
C TYR A 116 4.51 22.48 -6.70
N ARG A 117 3.54 23.38 -6.93
CA ARG A 117 3.72 24.83 -6.69
C ARG A 117 3.15 25.13 -5.31
N PRO A 118 3.96 25.51 -4.30
CA PRO A 118 3.41 25.93 -3.03
C PRO A 118 2.53 27.16 -3.26
N ARG A 119 1.26 27.04 -2.88
CA ARG A 119 0.30 28.13 -2.90
C ARG A 119 0.73 29.14 -1.84
N GLU A 120 1.32 30.24 -2.27
CA GLU A 120 1.56 31.39 -1.39
C GLU A 120 0.21 31.94 -0.92
N ALA A 121 0.15 32.27 0.38
CA ALA A 121 -1.03 32.78 1.08
C ALA A 121 -1.29 34.25 0.77
#